data_AF-K2MRN7-F1
#
_entry.id   AF-K2MRN7-F1
#
_cell.length_a   1.000
_cell.length_b   1.000
_cell.length_c   1.000
_cell.angle_alpha   90.00
_cell.angle_beta   90.00
_cell.angle_gamma   90.00
#
_symmetry.space_group_name_H-M   'P 1'
#
loop_
_entity.id
_entity.type
_entity.pdbx_description
1 polymer ?
#
loop_
_entity_poly.entity_id
_entity_poly.type
_entity_poly.pdbx_seq_one_letter_code
_entity_poly.pdbx_strand_id
1 'polypeptide(L)'
;MWSAVGACPRSRHRVRHGTAAALPVAMLLVLALVAAVAWMPTVHAVVLRLRGGTVDRAITVGRAVDTVLMDGVYITNGVAVVFDVPAMLPGALRIELRNCVCDGGAQIYVQGYSGEPASDRSLEVSVSGLSGGYCSLVFVHNLPTRTNVTVRDSTIATAGPMRYSQLSGLTDAVASPLVLYATSLLRSQLRVSNTVLRSLHAGGSAVYVGGGVDLLSSAVVLDGVLLEASGSPTAFAMRVASSSRLSLRSHSVLSVTNVSVVSSGGGIVLGERLG
;
A
#
# COMPACT_ATOMS: atom_id res chain seq x y z
N MET A 1 -43.52 -68.46 -74.96
CA MET A 1 -43.29 -67.18 -75.68
C MET A 1 -43.33 -66.10 -74.60
N TRP A 2 -42.19 -65.55 -74.16
CA TRP A 2 -41.58 -64.27 -74.65
C TRP A 2 -42.54 -63.06 -74.43
N SER A 3 -42.14 -61.85 -73.99
CA SER A 3 -40.85 -61.25 -73.57
C SER A 3 -41.17 -59.84 -72.98
N ALA A 4 -40.50 -59.18 -72.02
CA ALA A 4 -39.51 -59.51 -70.96
C ALA A 4 -39.34 -58.25 -70.04
N VAL A 5 -38.14 -58.03 -69.45
CA VAL A 5 -37.61 -56.81 -68.77
C VAL A 5 -38.07 -56.60 -67.31
N GLY A 6 -37.22 -56.40 -66.30
CA GLY A 6 -35.76 -56.27 -66.22
C GLY A 6 -35.38 -55.27 -65.11
N ALA A 7 -34.55 -55.63 -64.12
CA ALA A 7 -34.04 -54.70 -63.09
C ALA A 7 -32.78 -55.20 -62.37
N CYS A 8 -31.71 -54.38 -62.40
CA CYS A 8 -30.56 -54.46 -61.50
C CYS A 8 -30.70 -53.38 -60.38
N PRO A 9 -29.66 -53.05 -59.60
CA PRO A 9 -29.14 -53.84 -58.49
C PRO A 9 -29.32 -53.13 -57.11
N ARG A 10 -29.04 -53.82 -56.01
CA ARG A 10 -29.07 -53.24 -54.65
C ARG A 10 -27.86 -52.34 -54.39
N SER A 11 -28.08 -51.06 -54.08
CA SER A 11 -27.11 -50.22 -53.35
C SER A 11 -27.60 -49.97 -51.92
N ARG A 12 -26.71 -50.07 -50.93
CA ARG A 12 -27.00 -49.74 -49.52
C ARG A 12 -26.33 -48.42 -49.17
N HIS A 13 -27.08 -47.32 -49.13
CA HIS A 13 -26.61 -46.08 -48.51
C HIS A 13 -26.55 -46.23 -46.99
N ARG A 14 -25.35 -46.12 -46.39
CA ARG A 14 -25.22 -45.77 -44.98
C ARG A 14 -25.39 -44.27 -44.83
N VAL A 15 -26.49 -43.84 -44.21
CA VAL A 15 -26.70 -42.44 -43.83
C VAL A 15 -25.77 -42.11 -42.66
N ARG A 16 -24.88 -41.13 -42.84
CA ARG A 16 -24.19 -40.46 -41.73
C ARG A 16 -25.20 -39.53 -41.05
N HIS A 17 -25.62 -39.85 -39.83
CA HIS A 17 -26.31 -38.86 -38.98
C HIS A 17 -25.31 -37.79 -38.54
N GLY A 18 -25.65 -36.52 -38.80
CA GLY A 18 -24.78 -35.39 -38.56
C GLY A 18 -24.69 -34.98 -37.08
N THR A 19 -23.53 -34.48 -36.69
CA THR A 19 -23.24 -33.87 -35.38
C THR A 19 -23.91 -32.49 -35.27
N ALA A 20 -25.21 -32.46 -34.97
CA ALA A 20 -26.02 -31.23 -34.94
C ALA A 20 -26.44 -30.74 -33.53
N ALA A 21 -25.85 -31.29 -32.46
CA ALA A 21 -26.26 -31.01 -31.08
C ALA A 21 -25.31 -30.10 -30.26
N ALA A 22 -24.08 -29.83 -30.73
CA ALA A 22 -23.08 -29.10 -29.94
C ALA A 22 -23.27 -27.56 -29.94
N LEU A 23 -23.67 -27.00 -31.09
CA LEU A 23 -23.91 -25.56 -31.29
C LEU A 23 -24.95 -24.95 -30.32
N PRO A 24 -26.16 -25.52 -30.12
CA PRO A 24 -27.15 -24.92 -29.22
C PRO A 24 -26.71 -24.94 -27.75
N VAL A 25 -26.00 -25.98 -27.31
CA VAL A 25 -25.51 -26.09 -25.93
C VAL A 25 -24.44 -25.04 -25.65
N ALA A 26 -23.49 -24.84 -26.59
CA ALA A 26 -22.49 -23.80 -26.47
C ALA A 26 -23.12 -22.39 -26.42
N MET A 27 -24.12 -22.12 -27.25
CA MET A 27 -24.83 -20.84 -27.28
C MET A 27 -25.60 -20.56 -25.98
N LEU A 28 -26.26 -21.58 -25.41
CA LEU A 28 -26.93 -21.48 -24.11
C LEU A 28 -25.94 -21.20 -22.97
N LEU A 29 -24.76 -21.83 -22.99
CA LEU A 29 -23.73 -21.65 -21.97
C LEU A 29 -23.11 -20.23 -22.05
N VAL A 30 -22.93 -19.69 -23.25
CA VAL A 30 -22.54 -18.28 -23.46
C VAL A 30 -23.63 -17.32 -22.99
N LEU A 31 -24.91 -17.56 -23.30
CA LEU A 31 -26.00 -16.72 -22.79
C LEU A 31 -26.09 -16.76 -21.24
N ALA A 32 -25.91 -17.94 -20.64
CA ALA A 32 -25.91 -18.09 -19.19
C ALA A 32 -24.74 -17.34 -18.53
N LEU A 33 -23.54 -17.38 -19.13
CA LEU A 33 -22.39 -16.58 -18.70
C LEU A 33 -22.65 -15.07 -18.82
N VAL A 34 -23.20 -14.59 -19.93
CA VAL A 34 -23.52 -13.17 -20.13
C VAL A 34 -24.60 -12.70 -19.14
N ALA A 35 -25.63 -13.51 -18.91
CA ALA A 35 -26.65 -13.24 -17.90
C ALA A 35 -26.05 -13.21 -16.48
N ALA A 36 -25.15 -14.14 -16.15
CA ALA A 36 -24.45 -14.16 -14.87
C ALA A 36 -23.56 -12.93 -14.67
N VAL A 37 -22.85 -12.45 -15.71
CA VAL A 37 -22.08 -11.20 -15.66
C VAL A 37 -22.99 -9.99 -15.45
N ALA A 38 -24.15 -9.93 -16.12
CA ALA A 38 -25.15 -8.87 -15.92
C ALA A 38 -25.82 -8.91 -14.53
N TRP A 39 -25.75 -10.04 -13.82
CA TRP A 39 -26.24 -10.24 -12.46
C TRP A 39 -25.14 -10.14 -11.40
N MET A 40 -23.88 -9.88 -11.78
CA MET A 40 -22.87 -9.50 -10.81
C MET A 40 -23.29 -8.16 -10.20
N PRO A 41 -23.53 -8.07 -8.87
CA PRO A 41 -23.82 -6.80 -8.25
C PRO A 41 -22.63 -5.89 -8.52
N THR A 42 -22.89 -4.71 -9.07
CA THR A 42 -21.91 -3.63 -9.08
C THR A 42 -21.41 -3.48 -7.65
N VAL A 43 -20.12 -3.71 -7.41
CA VAL A 43 -19.56 -3.55 -6.07
C VAL A 43 -19.54 -2.06 -5.81
N HIS A 44 -20.57 -1.58 -5.13
CA HIS A 44 -20.74 -0.17 -4.80
C HIS A 44 -19.60 0.21 -3.89
N ALA A 45 -18.76 1.15 -4.34
CA ALA A 45 -17.64 1.61 -3.56
C ALA A 45 -18.15 2.32 -2.29
N VAL A 46 -17.68 1.85 -1.14
CA VAL A 46 -18.07 2.42 0.15
C VAL A 46 -16.99 3.40 0.58
N VAL A 47 -17.34 4.68 0.65
CA VAL A 47 -16.49 5.70 1.24
C VAL A 47 -16.51 5.53 2.77
N LEU A 48 -15.39 5.10 3.36
CA LEU A 48 -15.25 5.07 4.81
C LEU A 48 -14.98 6.50 5.31
N ARG A 49 -15.87 7.06 6.12
CA ARG A 49 -15.72 8.40 6.70
C ARG A 49 -15.80 8.38 8.21
N LEU A 50 -14.72 8.76 8.87
CA LEU A 50 -14.64 8.94 10.32
C LEU A 50 -14.41 10.43 10.63
N ARG A 51 -15.20 10.99 11.55
CA ARG A 51 -15.13 12.40 11.93
C ARG A 51 -15.17 12.55 13.45
N GLY A 52 -14.13 13.13 14.03
CA GLY A 52 -13.95 13.13 15.48
C GLY A 52 -13.85 11.70 16.05
N GLY A 53 -14.15 11.58 17.35
CA GLY A 53 -14.21 10.29 18.03
C GLY A 53 -12.84 9.65 18.29
N THR A 54 -12.89 8.45 18.87
CA THR A 54 -11.70 7.70 19.32
C THR A 54 -11.64 6.33 18.66
N VAL A 55 -10.44 5.95 18.22
CA VAL A 55 -10.07 4.59 17.81
C VAL A 55 -9.10 4.04 18.85
N ASP A 56 -9.65 3.22 19.75
CA ASP A 56 -8.96 2.55 20.86
C ASP A 56 -8.82 1.03 20.65
N ARG A 57 -9.26 0.53 19.48
CA ARG A 57 -9.13 -0.85 19.02
C ARG A 57 -8.48 -0.87 17.64
N ALA A 58 -7.74 -1.93 17.34
CA ALA A 58 -7.13 -2.09 16.03
C ALA A 58 -8.20 -2.22 14.93
N ILE A 59 -7.98 -1.55 13.80
CA ILE A 59 -8.87 -1.58 12.63
C ILE A 59 -8.07 -1.89 11.37
N THR A 60 -8.65 -2.71 10.50
CA THR A 60 -8.12 -2.95 9.15
C THR A 60 -9.18 -2.53 8.14
N VAL A 61 -8.85 -1.53 7.33
CA VAL A 61 -9.68 -0.97 6.27
C VAL A 61 -9.19 -1.55 4.95
N GLY A 62 -10.11 -2.09 4.14
CA GLY A 62 -9.78 -2.74 2.88
C GLY A 62 -11.04 -3.05 2.07
N ARG A 63 -11.61 -4.24 2.29
CA ARG A 63 -12.72 -4.78 1.47
C ARG A 63 -13.85 -3.78 1.25
N ALA A 64 -14.25 -3.66 -0.03
CA ALA A 64 -15.31 -2.77 -0.52
C ALA A 64 -15.08 -1.25 -0.34
N VAL A 65 -13.89 -0.83 0.09
CA VAL A 65 -13.51 0.58 0.22
C VAL A 65 -12.59 0.99 -0.94
N ASP A 66 -12.86 2.15 -1.54
CA ASP A 66 -11.94 2.86 -2.44
C ASP A 66 -11.36 4.12 -1.77
N THR A 67 -12.14 4.77 -0.92
CA THR A 67 -11.89 6.08 -0.32
C THR A 67 -12.02 6.01 1.19
N VAL A 68 -10.98 6.47 1.89
CA VAL A 68 -10.97 6.63 3.36
C VAL A 68 -10.76 8.10 3.70
N LEU A 69 -11.65 8.67 4.52
CA LEU A 69 -11.57 10.04 5.01
C LEU A 69 -11.63 10.03 6.56
N MET A 70 -10.54 10.39 7.22
CA MET A 70 -10.44 10.55 8.67
C MET A 70 -10.18 12.03 8.99
N ASP A 71 -11.07 12.67 9.74
CA ASP A 71 -10.99 14.11 10.06
C ASP A 71 -11.20 14.34 11.57
N GLY A 72 -10.14 14.71 12.28
CA GLY A 72 -10.16 14.96 13.73
C GLY A 72 -10.23 13.69 14.61
N VAL A 73 -9.87 12.51 14.09
CA VAL A 73 -9.94 11.24 14.83
C VAL A 73 -8.78 11.11 15.82
N TYR A 74 -9.06 10.69 17.05
CA TYR A 74 -8.06 10.38 18.08
C TYR A 74 -7.75 8.87 18.10
N ILE A 75 -6.50 8.47 17.90
CA ILE A 75 -6.06 7.06 17.84
C ILE A 75 -5.16 6.77 19.04
N THR A 76 -5.42 5.73 19.83
CA THR A 76 -4.76 5.55 21.12
C THR A 76 -4.54 4.08 21.53
N ASN A 77 -4.12 3.82 22.77
CA ASN A 77 -3.93 2.49 23.35
C ASN A 77 -3.01 1.54 22.54
N GLY A 78 -2.04 2.10 21.82
CA GLY A 78 -1.05 1.30 21.08
C GLY A 78 -1.59 0.56 19.86
N VAL A 79 -2.78 0.94 19.36
CA VAL A 79 -3.46 0.17 18.30
C VAL A 79 -2.91 0.46 16.91
N ALA A 80 -3.10 -0.52 16.02
CA ALA A 80 -2.81 -0.39 14.60
C ALA A 80 -4.08 0.02 13.82
N VAL A 81 -3.97 1.09 13.05
CA VAL A 81 -4.90 1.46 11.98
C VAL A 81 -4.25 1.05 10.67
N VAL A 82 -4.77 0.01 10.01
CA VAL A 82 -4.19 -0.57 8.79
C VAL A 82 -5.07 -0.27 7.59
N PHE A 83 -4.51 0.39 6.57
CA PHE A 83 -5.10 0.51 5.24
C PHE A 83 -4.49 -0.56 4.34
N ASP A 84 -5.21 -1.67 4.17
CA ASP A 84 -4.82 -2.84 3.36
C ASP A 84 -5.18 -2.59 1.88
N VAL A 85 -4.25 -1.94 1.17
CA VAL A 85 -4.41 -1.53 -0.24
C VAL A 85 -4.68 -2.71 -1.17
N PRO A 86 -4.06 -3.90 -1.02
CA PRO A 86 -4.46 -5.12 -1.73
C PRO A 86 -5.93 -5.51 -1.54
N ALA A 87 -6.47 -5.36 -0.32
CA ALA A 87 -7.87 -5.68 -0.01
C ALA A 87 -8.88 -4.59 -0.41
N MET A 88 -8.43 -3.37 -0.69
CA MET A 88 -9.25 -2.30 -1.26
C MET A 88 -9.71 -2.61 -2.70
N LEU A 89 -10.69 -1.84 -3.18
CA LEU A 89 -11.25 -2.03 -4.51
C LEU A 89 -10.23 -1.79 -5.64
N PRO A 90 -10.45 -2.36 -6.85
CA PRO A 90 -9.67 -2.00 -8.03
C PRO A 90 -9.85 -0.53 -8.44
N GLY A 91 -8.86 0.02 -9.15
CA GLY A 91 -8.90 1.37 -9.69
C GLY A 91 -8.12 2.41 -8.87
N ALA A 92 -8.68 3.61 -8.76
CA ALA A 92 -8.08 4.74 -8.06
C ALA A 92 -8.49 4.75 -6.59
N LEU A 93 -7.51 4.66 -5.69
CA LEU A 93 -7.69 4.61 -4.25
C LEU A 93 -7.29 5.93 -3.59
N ARG A 94 -8.00 6.33 -2.53
CA ARG A 94 -7.72 7.56 -1.78
C ARG A 94 -7.75 7.31 -0.27
N ILE A 95 -6.70 7.72 0.43
CA ILE A 95 -6.61 7.68 1.90
C ILE A 95 -6.28 9.09 2.37
N GLU A 96 -7.18 9.71 3.14
CA GLU A 96 -7.06 11.09 3.59
C GLU A 96 -7.19 11.19 5.11
N LEU A 97 -6.14 11.65 5.77
CA LEU A 97 -6.07 11.92 7.21
C LEU A 97 -5.91 13.44 7.41
N ARG A 98 -6.83 14.04 8.15
CA ARG A 98 -6.86 15.47 8.45
C ARG A 98 -6.98 15.69 9.95
N ASN A 99 -6.08 16.49 10.51
CA ASN A 99 -6.09 16.91 11.92
C ASN A 99 -6.25 15.72 12.90
N CYS A 100 -5.82 14.53 12.49
CA CYS A 100 -5.91 13.34 13.33
C CYS A 100 -4.85 13.42 14.43
N VAL A 101 -5.14 12.82 15.56
CA VAL A 101 -4.26 12.78 16.72
C VAL A 101 -3.95 11.32 17.02
N CYS A 102 -2.69 10.99 17.32
CA CYS A 102 -2.28 9.63 17.64
C CYS A 102 -1.35 9.60 18.85
N ASP A 103 -1.62 8.71 19.81
CA ASP A 103 -0.84 8.62 21.05
C ASP A 103 -0.81 7.20 21.64
N GLY A 104 -0.09 7.00 22.74
CA GLY A 104 -0.02 5.72 23.46
C GLY A 104 0.66 4.59 22.68
N GLY A 105 1.48 4.91 21.68
CA GLY A 105 2.14 3.94 20.80
C GLY A 105 1.32 3.55 19.56
N ALA A 106 0.30 4.34 19.21
CA ALA A 106 -0.56 4.11 18.06
C ALA A 106 0.22 4.12 16.73
N GLN A 107 -0.20 3.27 15.78
CA GLN A 107 0.51 3.05 14.52
C GLN A 107 -0.46 3.10 13.35
N ILE A 108 -0.11 3.86 12.33
CA ILE A 108 -0.91 4.07 11.12
C ILE A 108 -0.16 3.43 9.96
N TYR A 109 -0.71 2.37 9.37
CA TYR A 109 -0.09 1.59 8.31
C TYR A 109 -0.78 1.84 6.98
N VAL A 110 -0.02 2.21 5.95
CA VAL A 110 -0.41 2.04 4.55
C VAL A 110 0.29 0.78 4.06
N GLN A 111 -0.46 -0.30 3.90
CA GLN A 111 0.04 -1.63 3.58
C GLN A 111 -0.21 -1.96 2.10
N GLY A 112 0.88 -2.10 1.35
CA GLY A 112 0.89 -2.52 -0.05
C GLY A 112 0.97 -4.04 -0.26
N TYR A 113 1.34 -4.43 -1.48
CA TYR A 113 1.47 -5.80 -1.95
C TYR A 113 2.80 -6.42 -1.52
N SER A 114 2.78 -7.56 -0.84
CA SER A 114 3.99 -8.31 -0.46
C SER A 114 4.74 -8.92 -1.66
N GLY A 115 4.09 -8.99 -2.82
CA GLY A 115 4.69 -9.31 -4.13
C GLY A 115 4.52 -8.15 -5.12
N GLU A 116 4.48 -8.45 -6.41
CA GLU A 116 4.28 -7.44 -7.46
C GLU A 116 2.97 -6.65 -7.26
N PRO A 117 3.00 -5.30 -7.30
CA PRO A 117 1.81 -4.48 -7.12
C PRO A 117 0.91 -4.47 -8.35
N ALA A 118 -0.39 -4.32 -8.13
CA ALA A 118 -1.37 -4.20 -9.22
C ALA A 118 -1.09 -2.97 -10.10
N SER A 119 -0.91 -3.19 -11.41
CA SER A 119 -0.50 -2.16 -12.39
C SER A 119 -1.67 -1.32 -12.93
N ASP A 120 -2.90 -1.82 -12.78
CA ASP A 120 -4.18 -1.18 -13.11
C ASP A 120 -4.69 -0.25 -12.01
N ARG A 121 -4.00 -0.17 -10.87
CA ARG A 121 -4.37 0.66 -9.71
C ARG A 121 -3.46 1.88 -9.56
N SER A 122 -3.97 2.89 -8.87
CA SER A 122 -3.22 4.08 -8.41
C SER A 122 -3.70 4.47 -7.01
N LEU A 123 -2.84 5.05 -6.19
CA LEU A 123 -3.13 5.39 -4.80
C LEU A 123 -2.75 6.84 -4.50
N GLU A 124 -3.69 7.61 -3.96
CA GLU A 124 -3.44 8.92 -3.33
C GLU A 124 -3.49 8.76 -1.80
N VAL A 125 -2.41 9.11 -1.11
CA VAL A 125 -2.39 9.23 0.36
C VAL A 125 -2.13 10.69 0.70
N SER A 126 -3.01 11.30 1.49
CA SER A 126 -2.80 12.65 2.04
C SER A 126 -2.96 12.65 3.54
N VAL A 127 -1.88 13.00 4.24
CA VAL A 127 -1.82 13.16 5.69
C VAL A 127 -1.52 14.64 5.96
N SER A 128 -2.43 15.32 6.66
CA SER A 128 -2.29 16.73 6.99
C SER A 128 -2.71 17.00 8.42
N GLY A 129 -1.90 17.76 9.17
CA GLY A 129 -2.18 18.05 10.59
C GLY A 129 -2.16 16.81 11.49
N LEU A 130 -1.48 15.72 11.09
CA LEU A 130 -1.32 14.55 11.96
C LEU A 130 -0.41 14.93 13.13
N SER A 131 -0.88 14.75 14.35
CA SER A 131 -0.15 15.14 15.57
C SER A 131 -0.10 14.01 16.59
N GLY A 132 1.02 13.85 17.30
CA GLY A 132 1.14 12.77 18.27
C GLY A 132 2.45 12.75 19.05
N GLY A 133 2.38 12.46 20.35
CA GLY A 133 3.55 12.31 21.23
C GLY A 133 4.17 10.91 21.18
N TYR A 134 3.37 9.90 20.88
CA TYR A 134 3.78 8.50 20.84
C TYR A 134 3.06 7.78 19.69
N CYS A 135 3.52 8.04 18.47
CA CYS A 135 2.85 7.65 17.22
C CYS A 135 3.85 7.34 16.10
N SER A 136 3.49 6.42 15.20
CA SER A 136 4.25 6.13 13.98
C SER A 136 3.36 6.04 12.74
N LEU A 137 3.81 6.64 11.64
CA LEU A 137 3.26 6.48 10.30
C LEU A 137 4.17 5.52 9.51
N VAL A 138 3.58 4.45 8.99
CA VAL A 138 4.31 3.32 8.40
C VAL A 138 3.81 3.06 6.98
N PHE A 139 4.74 3.05 6.03
CA PHE A 139 4.51 2.51 4.70
C PHE A 139 5.23 1.17 4.61
N VAL A 140 4.48 0.13 4.24
CA VAL A 140 4.98 -1.25 4.18
C VAL A 140 4.58 -1.91 2.87
N HIS A 141 5.47 -2.75 2.33
CA HIS A 141 5.25 -3.50 1.09
C HIS A 141 5.13 -2.61 -0.16
N ASN A 142 4.92 -3.21 -1.33
CA ASN A 142 4.95 -2.50 -2.61
C ASN A 142 3.65 -1.71 -2.84
N LEU A 143 3.75 -0.40 -3.03
CA LEU A 143 2.58 0.43 -3.33
C LEU A 143 2.22 0.36 -4.83
N PRO A 144 0.97 0.63 -5.22
CA PRO A 144 0.57 0.70 -6.63
C PRO A 144 1.47 1.61 -7.48
N THR A 145 1.53 1.36 -8.78
CA THR A 145 2.25 2.27 -9.68
C THR A 145 1.54 3.63 -9.72
N ARG A 146 2.28 4.74 -9.88
CA ARG A 146 1.70 6.10 -9.82
C ARG A 146 0.99 6.37 -8.48
N THR A 147 1.61 5.95 -7.39
CA THR A 147 1.20 6.33 -6.04
C THR A 147 1.71 7.74 -5.73
N ASN A 148 0.87 8.59 -5.14
CA ASN A 148 1.25 9.90 -4.63
C ASN A 148 0.95 9.95 -3.12
N VAL A 149 2.00 10.04 -2.31
CA VAL A 149 1.93 10.20 -0.85
C VAL A 149 2.33 11.62 -0.49
N THR A 150 1.46 12.33 0.22
CA THR A 150 1.73 13.64 0.81
C THR A 150 1.57 13.57 2.31
N VAL A 151 2.59 13.99 3.05
CA VAL A 151 2.55 14.20 4.51
C VAL A 151 2.93 15.65 4.75
N ARG A 152 2.02 16.45 5.32
CA ARG A 152 2.27 17.88 5.49
C ARG A 152 1.76 18.46 6.80
N ASP A 153 2.38 19.56 7.22
CA ASP A 153 1.92 20.39 8.33
C ASP A 153 1.65 19.56 9.61
N SER A 154 2.49 18.55 9.86
CA SER A 154 2.28 17.47 10.83
C SER A 154 3.37 17.46 11.91
N THR A 155 3.11 16.89 13.08
CA THR A 155 4.06 16.79 14.20
C THR A 155 3.97 15.43 14.86
N ILE A 156 4.82 14.50 14.44
CA ILE A 156 4.77 13.09 14.84
C ILE A 156 6.00 12.79 15.69
N ALA A 157 5.79 12.31 16.91
CA ALA A 157 6.86 11.91 17.81
C ALA A 157 6.68 10.47 18.31
N THR A 158 7.81 9.80 18.57
CA THR A 158 7.88 8.54 19.29
C THR A 158 8.63 8.75 20.61
N ALA A 159 7.88 9.06 21.67
CA ALA A 159 8.41 9.20 23.03
C ALA A 159 8.89 7.89 23.67
N GLY A 160 8.49 6.74 23.12
CA GLY A 160 8.85 5.41 23.63
C GLY A 160 9.02 4.35 22.53
N PRO A 161 9.27 3.09 22.90
CA PRO A 161 9.50 1.99 21.97
C PRO A 161 8.19 1.57 21.26
N MET A 162 8.21 1.55 19.93
CA MET A 162 7.05 1.18 19.12
C MET A 162 6.94 -0.34 18.96
N ARG A 163 5.70 -0.85 18.81
CA ARG A 163 5.42 -2.29 18.66
C ARG A 163 4.95 -2.61 17.25
N TYR A 164 5.90 -2.72 16.31
CA TYR A 164 5.63 -2.98 14.89
C TYR A 164 5.16 -4.41 14.58
N SER A 165 4.10 -4.88 15.26
CA SER A 165 3.60 -6.26 15.18
C SER A 165 3.13 -6.69 13.79
N GLN A 166 2.82 -5.74 12.91
CA GLN A 166 2.44 -6.01 11.51
C GLN A 166 3.65 -6.25 10.59
N LEU A 167 4.88 -5.98 11.06
CA LEU A 167 6.11 -6.01 10.25
C LEU A 167 6.95 -7.24 10.56
N SER A 168 6.66 -8.35 9.88
CA SER A 168 7.48 -9.57 9.98
C SER A 168 8.93 -9.29 9.57
N GLY A 169 9.87 -9.66 10.43
CA GLY A 169 11.31 -9.48 10.22
C GLY A 169 11.87 -8.11 10.59
N LEU A 170 11.06 -7.15 11.03
CA LEU A 170 11.57 -5.86 11.50
C LEU A 170 12.12 -5.98 12.93
N THR A 171 13.44 -6.12 13.04
CA THR A 171 14.15 -6.22 14.33
C THR A 171 14.81 -4.93 14.79
N ASP A 172 15.21 -4.05 13.86
CA ASP A 172 16.19 -2.99 14.15
C ASP A 172 15.56 -1.61 14.41
N ALA A 173 14.26 -1.42 14.11
CA ALA A 173 13.54 -0.20 14.40
C ALA A 173 12.93 -0.23 15.81
N VAL A 174 13.50 0.55 16.74
CA VAL A 174 13.00 0.63 18.12
C VAL A 174 11.89 1.66 18.26
N ALA A 175 12.09 2.85 17.70
CA ALA A 175 11.13 3.95 17.72
C ALA A 175 11.34 4.82 16.49
N SER A 176 10.29 5.05 15.69
CA SER A 176 10.39 5.93 14.52
C SER A 176 9.05 6.54 14.11
N PRO A 177 8.93 7.88 14.03
CA PRO A 177 7.74 8.58 13.56
C PRO A 177 7.34 8.26 12.12
N LEU A 178 8.32 8.01 11.25
CA LEU A 178 8.11 7.63 9.85
C LEU A 178 8.93 6.39 9.48
N VAL A 179 8.26 5.35 8.99
CA VAL A 179 8.87 4.07 8.62
C VAL A 179 8.56 3.74 7.16
N LEU A 180 9.60 3.39 6.39
CA LEU A 180 9.49 2.74 5.08
C LEU A 180 10.06 1.32 5.20
N TYR A 181 9.26 0.28 4.96
CA TYR A 181 9.68 -1.11 5.16
C TYR A 181 9.27 -2.05 4.01
N ALA A 182 10.25 -2.70 3.38
CA ALA A 182 10.04 -3.61 2.25
C ALA A 182 9.25 -2.96 1.08
N THR A 183 9.50 -1.69 0.81
CA THR A 183 8.66 -0.85 -0.07
C THR A 183 9.33 -0.58 -1.42
N SER A 184 8.74 -1.08 -2.51
CA SER A 184 9.02 -0.59 -3.87
C SER A 184 8.05 0.53 -4.27
N LEU A 185 8.59 1.57 -4.91
CA LEU A 185 7.86 2.70 -5.48
C LEU A 185 8.17 2.81 -6.99
N LEU A 186 7.16 2.62 -7.83
CA LEU A 186 7.28 2.67 -9.30
C LEU A 186 6.47 3.83 -9.92
N ARG A 187 7.18 4.83 -10.48
CA ARG A 187 6.61 6.08 -11.02
C ARG A 187 5.78 6.83 -9.97
N SER A 188 6.24 6.81 -8.74
CA SER A 188 5.50 7.26 -7.54
C SER A 188 6.25 8.37 -6.80
N GLN A 189 5.53 9.13 -5.99
CA GLN A 189 6.12 10.18 -5.14
C GLN A 189 5.71 9.99 -3.69
N LEU A 190 6.67 10.20 -2.78
CA LEU A 190 6.42 10.42 -1.35
C LEU A 190 7.03 11.77 -0.96
N ARG A 191 6.18 12.74 -0.61
CA ARG A 191 6.59 14.08 -0.18
C ARG A 191 6.19 14.30 1.28
N VAL A 192 7.17 14.59 2.12
CA VAL A 192 6.99 15.07 3.49
C VAL A 192 7.37 16.55 3.52
N SER A 193 6.48 17.43 3.96
CA SER A 193 6.77 18.87 3.99
C SER A 193 6.22 19.59 5.22
N ASN A 194 6.86 20.68 5.67
CA ASN A 194 6.45 21.44 6.86
C ASN A 194 6.16 20.54 8.08
N THR A 195 6.95 19.49 8.29
CA THR A 195 6.62 18.39 9.22
C THR A 195 7.73 18.20 10.23
N VAL A 196 7.36 17.94 11.48
CA VAL A 196 8.26 17.65 12.58
C VAL A 196 8.20 16.15 12.88
N LEU A 197 9.34 15.47 12.78
CA LEU A 197 9.50 14.05 13.10
C LEU A 197 10.51 13.91 14.25
N ARG A 198 10.07 13.42 15.41
CA ARG A 198 10.90 13.32 16.63
C ARG A 198 10.97 11.90 17.19
N SER A 199 12.14 11.28 17.21
CA SER A 199 12.40 10.11 18.05
C SER A 199 13.08 10.56 19.34
N LEU A 200 12.47 10.30 20.50
CA LEU A 200 13.01 10.64 21.81
C LEU A 200 13.52 9.42 22.59
N HIS A 201 13.46 8.24 21.96
CA HIS A 201 13.87 6.97 22.56
C HIS A 201 15.28 6.57 22.10
N ALA A 202 16.06 6.00 23.01
CA ALA A 202 17.40 5.49 22.75
C ALA A 202 17.39 4.45 21.60
N GLY A 203 18.31 4.61 20.64
CA GLY A 203 18.38 3.73 19.45
C GLY A 203 17.32 3.99 18.38
N GLY A 204 16.38 4.92 18.61
CA GLY A 204 15.35 5.29 17.65
C GLY A 204 15.82 6.26 16.55
N SER A 205 14.94 6.55 15.59
CA SER A 205 15.24 7.41 14.45
C SER A 205 14.06 8.23 13.96
N ALA A 206 14.27 9.47 13.51
CA ALA A 206 13.15 10.29 13.01
C ALA A 206 12.55 9.72 11.70
N VAL A 207 13.40 9.16 10.83
CA VAL A 207 12.99 8.37 9.66
C VAL A 207 13.76 7.04 9.63
N TYR A 208 13.03 5.93 9.50
CA TYR A 208 13.60 4.59 9.35
C TYR A 208 13.30 3.99 7.97
N VAL A 209 14.30 3.34 7.38
CA VAL A 209 14.21 2.62 6.10
C VAL A 209 14.76 1.21 6.27
N GLY A 210 13.98 0.18 5.96
CA GLY A 210 14.40 -1.22 6.13
C GLY A 210 13.67 -2.21 5.21
N GLY A 211 14.02 -3.49 5.31
CA GLY A 211 13.41 -4.57 4.51
C GLY A 211 13.74 -4.53 3.02
N GLY A 212 14.62 -3.62 2.59
CA GLY A 212 14.82 -3.25 1.19
C GLY A 212 13.81 -2.21 0.73
N VAL A 213 14.29 -1.07 0.23
CA VAL A 213 13.45 -0.02 -0.37
C VAL A 213 14.02 0.34 -1.75
N ASP A 214 13.16 0.36 -2.75
CA ASP A 214 13.54 0.54 -4.15
C ASP A 214 12.68 1.61 -4.82
N LEU A 215 13.35 2.61 -5.39
CA LEU A 215 12.75 3.71 -6.12
C LEU A 215 13.05 3.51 -7.62
N LEU A 216 12.00 3.39 -8.45
CA LEU A 216 12.12 3.26 -9.90
C LEU A 216 11.29 4.34 -10.60
N SER A 217 11.95 5.33 -11.19
CA SER A 217 11.33 6.57 -11.67
C SER A 217 10.48 7.29 -10.62
N SER A 218 10.95 7.26 -9.36
CA SER A 218 10.20 7.69 -8.18
C SER A 218 10.96 8.69 -7.32
N ALA A 219 10.23 9.54 -6.60
CA ALA A 219 10.81 10.59 -5.77
C ALA A 219 10.41 10.44 -4.30
N VAL A 220 11.39 10.46 -3.39
CA VAL A 220 11.19 10.69 -1.96
C VAL A 220 11.73 12.07 -1.63
N VAL A 221 10.89 12.95 -1.08
CA VAL A 221 11.21 14.37 -0.88
C VAL A 221 10.89 14.77 0.56
N LEU A 222 11.89 15.23 1.29
CA LEU A 222 11.75 15.87 2.60
C LEU A 222 12.00 17.37 2.44
N ASP A 223 11.01 18.21 2.69
CA ASP A 223 11.05 19.64 2.35
C ASP A 223 10.50 20.55 3.45
N GLY A 224 11.35 21.30 4.16
CA GLY A 224 10.91 22.05 5.35
C GLY A 224 10.60 21.13 6.53
N VAL A 225 11.46 20.13 6.76
CA VAL A 225 11.25 19.08 7.77
C VAL A 225 12.22 19.26 8.94
N LEU A 226 11.75 19.05 10.16
CA LEU A 226 12.62 18.87 11.34
C LEU A 226 12.77 17.38 11.62
N LEU A 227 14.00 16.87 11.56
CA LEU A 227 14.37 15.52 11.95
C LEU A 227 15.11 15.57 13.29
N GLU A 228 14.42 15.18 14.36
CA GLU A 228 15.01 15.10 15.70
C GLU A 228 15.14 13.65 16.15
N ALA A 229 16.34 13.26 16.59
CA ALA A 229 16.60 11.94 17.15
C ALA A 229 17.50 12.08 18.40
N SER A 230 16.88 12.07 19.57
CA SER A 230 17.55 12.31 20.85
C SER A 230 17.37 11.13 21.81
N GLY A 231 18.19 11.08 22.86
CA GLY A 231 18.12 10.08 23.93
C GLY A 231 19.26 9.05 23.96
N SER A 232 20.09 8.94 22.91
CA SER A 232 21.34 8.15 22.96
C SER A 232 22.35 8.51 21.86
N PRO A 233 23.63 8.09 22.00
CA PRO A 233 24.61 8.10 20.90
C PRO A 233 24.23 7.19 19.70
N THR A 234 23.18 6.38 19.85
CA THR A 234 22.63 5.48 18.82
C THR A 234 21.32 6.02 18.23
N ALA A 235 20.96 7.28 18.47
CA ALA A 235 19.84 7.94 17.82
C ALA A 235 20.23 8.44 16.42
N PHE A 236 19.31 8.37 15.45
CA PHE A 236 19.60 8.74 14.05
C PHE A 236 18.52 9.62 13.42
N ALA A 237 18.87 10.73 12.76
CA ALA A 237 17.88 11.57 12.09
C ALA A 237 17.22 10.82 10.92
N MET A 238 18.01 10.13 10.10
CA MET A 238 17.52 9.17 9.12
C MET A 238 18.42 7.94 9.11
N ARG A 239 17.84 6.74 9.14
CA ARG A 239 18.59 5.48 9.17
C ARG A 239 18.05 4.48 8.14
N VAL A 240 18.91 4.05 7.23
CA VAL A 240 18.74 2.79 6.50
C VAL A 240 19.35 1.67 7.35
N ALA A 241 18.60 0.59 7.56
CA ALA A 241 19.10 -0.58 8.29
C ALA A 241 20.29 -1.21 7.56
N SER A 242 21.32 -1.67 8.31
CA SER A 242 22.58 -2.17 7.75
C SER A 242 22.42 -3.42 6.89
N SER A 243 21.43 -4.26 7.19
CA SER A 243 21.03 -5.44 6.41
C SER A 243 20.24 -5.09 5.13
N SER A 244 19.76 -3.86 5.01
CA SER A 244 18.84 -3.42 3.95
C SER A 244 19.57 -2.64 2.85
N ARG A 245 19.00 -2.66 1.64
CA ARG A 245 19.43 -1.85 0.49
C ARG A 245 18.44 -0.71 0.29
N LEU A 246 18.94 0.51 0.06
CA LEU A 246 18.17 1.60 -0.54
C LEU A 246 18.64 1.76 -1.99
N SER A 247 17.73 1.58 -2.94
CA SER A 247 18.01 1.50 -4.38
C SER A 247 17.32 2.66 -5.11
N LEU A 248 18.07 3.39 -5.95
CA LEU A 248 17.57 4.54 -6.72
C LEU A 248 17.84 4.35 -8.21
N ARG A 249 16.82 3.88 -8.93
CA ARG A 249 16.91 3.47 -10.34
C ARG A 249 16.11 4.40 -11.24
N SER A 250 16.63 4.66 -12.45
CA SER A 250 15.98 5.42 -13.55
C SER A 250 15.33 6.75 -13.14
N HIS A 251 16.10 7.84 -13.11
CA HIS A 251 15.62 9.20 -12.75
C HIS A 251 14.99 9.32 -11.35
N SER A 252 15.20 8.35 -10.46
CA SER A 252 14.72 8.42 -9.08
C SER A 252 15.53 9.42 -8.25
N VAL A 253 14.87 10.06 -7.28
CA VAL A 253 15.47 11.12 -6.47
C VAL A 253 15.10 10.92 -5.00
N LEU A 254 16.11 10.93 -4.12
CA LEU A 254 15.94 11.23 -2.70
C LEU A 254 16.37 12.70 -2.50
N SER A 255 15.42 13.57 -2.18
CA SER A 255 15.65 15.00 -1.99
C SER A 255 15.44 15.39 -0.53
N VAL A 256 16.34 16.22 -0.02
CA VAL A 256 16.35 16.72 1.36
C VAL A 256 16.60 18.23 1.28
N THR A 257 15.54 19.03 1.31
CA THR A 257 15.57 20.49 1.14
C THR A 257 15.01 21.19 2.38
N ASN A 258 15.65 22.28 2.80
CA ASN A 258 15.22 23.04 3.99
C ASN A 258 14.98 22.14 5.22
N VAL A 259 15.85 21.14 5.43
CA VAL A 259 15.73 20.18 6.53
C VAL A 259 16.66 20.59 7.67
N SER A 260 16.09 20.66 8.87
CA SER A 260 16.83 20.84 10.12
C SER A 260 17.04 19.48 10.78
N VAL A 261 18.25 19.23 11.27
CA VAL A 261 18.65 17.94 11.86
C VAL A 261 19.20 18.18 13.26
N VAL A 262 18.59 17.52 14.25
CA VAL A 262 19.05 17.51 15.65
C VAL A 262 19.21 16.06 16.07
N SER A 263 20.43 15.56 16.19
CA SER A 263 20.68 14.17 16.58
C SER A 263 21.77 14.06 17.63
N SER A 264 21.56 13.22 18.64
CA SER A 264 22.58 12.89 19.64
C SER A 264 23.52 11.75 19.23
N GLY A 265 23.25 11.10 18.09
CA GLY A 265 24.09 10.06 17.50
C GLY A 265 24.52 10.43 16.08
N GLY A 266 23.86 9.84 15.08
CA GLY A 266 24.12 10.11 13.66
C GLY A 266 23.09 11.02 13.01
N GLY A 267 23.50 11.78 11.99
CA GLY A 267 22.58 12.52 11.12
C GLY A 267 21.83 11.59 10.17
N ILE A 268 22.19 11.62 8.89
CA ILE A 268 21.65 10.74 7.85
C ILE A 268 22.64 9.58 7.64
N VAL A 269 22.20 8.34 7.86
CA VAL A 269 22.99 7.11 7.69
C VAL A 269 22.30 6.22 6.66
N LEU A 270 22.95 6.04 5.51
CA LEU A 270 22.37 5.36 4.33
C LEU A 270 22.71 3.86 4.23
N GLY A 271 23.33 3.29 5.27
CA GLY A 271 23.81 1.90 5.27
C GLY A 271 24.98 1.67 4.30
N GLU A 272 25.42 0.42 4.19
CA GLU A 272 26.55 0.03 3.33
C GLU A 272 26.10 -0.38 1.91
N ARG A 273 24.79 -0.51 1.70
CA ARG A 273 24.19 -1.01 0.46
C ARG A 273 23.31 0.07 -0.18
N LEU A 274 23.98 1.05 -0.78
CA LEU A 274 23.36 1.96 -1.75
C LEU A 274 23.39 1.33 -3.14
N GLY A 275 22.35 1.62 -3.94
CA GLY A 275 21.93 0.74 -5.03
C GLY A 275 21.44 1.40 -6.30
#